data_AF-A0A7V3DE54-F1
#
_entry.id   AF-A0A7V3DE54-F1
#
_cell.length_a   1.000
_cell.length_b   1.000
_cell.length_c   1.000
_cell.angle_alpha   90.00
_cell.angle_beta   90.00
_cell.angle_gamma   90.00
#
_symmetry.space_group_name_H-M   'P 1'
#
loop_
_entity.id
_entity.type
_entity.pdbx_description
1 polymer ?
#
loop_
_entity_poly.entity_id
_entity_poly.type
_entity_poly.pdbx_seq_one_letter_code
_entity_poly.pdbx_strand_id
1 'polypeptide(L)'
;MNPIAAKVVHWIEEKEDQIVQFLKELLSFPSVTGQELEIQRYIAARLEAMGLKIDMWEPDVQLLKTHPAYLPSERDYKDRPNVVGLYKGTGKGRSLLLNGHVDVIPPGPDEAWAHSPWG
;
A
#
# COMPACT_ATOMS: atom_id res chain seq x y z
N MET A 1 -3.83 -30.55 -8.16
CA MET A 1 -3.88 -29.22 -7.53
C MET A 1 -4.91 -29.26 -6.40
N ASN A 2 -4.69 -28.59 -5.26
CA ASN A 2 -5.70 -28.50 -4.20
C ASN A 2 -6.99 -27.87 -4.79
N PRO A 3 -8.19 -28.48 -4.64
CA PRO A 3 -9.43 -27.94 -5.23
C PRO A 3 -9.75 -26.50 -4.82
N ILE A 4 -9.33 -26.08 -3.62
CA ILE A 4 -9.49 -24.69 -3.15
C ILE A 4 -8.52 -23.78 -3.92
N ALA A 5 -7.27 -24.20 -4.10
CA ALA A 5 -6.29 -23.41 -4.85
C ALA A 5 -6.75 -23.19 -6.31
N ALA A 6 -7.29 -24.22 -6.96
CA ALA A 6 -7.82 -24.10 -8.31
C ALA A 6 -8.98 -23.08 -8.39
N LYS A 7 -9.89 -23.10 -7.40
CA LYS A 7 -10.98 -22.11 -7.31
C LYS A 7 -10.47 -20.69 -7.12
N VAL A 8 -9.44 -20.50 -6.29
CA VAL A 8 -8.85 -19.17 -6.05
C VAL A 8 -8.17 -18.64 -7.32
N VAL A 9 -7.39 -19.48 -8.00
CA VAL A 9 -6.74 -19.10 -9.26
C VAL A 9 -7.77 -18.69 -10.31
N HIS A 10 -8.81 -19.51 -10.51
CA HIS A 10 -9.87 -19.19 -11.45
C HIS A 10 -10.58 -17.87 -11.11
N TRP A 11 -10.86 -17.63 -9.82
CA TRP A 11 -11.44 -16.35 -9.39
C TRP A 11 -10.53 -15.15 -9.67
N ILE A 12 -9.21 -15.32 -9.55
CA ILE A 12 -8.23 -14.27 -9.88
C ILE A 12 -8.26 -13.98 -11.39
N GLU A 13 -8.29 -15.01 -12.24
CA GLU A 13 -8.39 -14.89 -13.69
C GLU A 13 -9.68 -14.15 -14.10
N GLU A 14 -10.83 -14.49 -13.50
CA GLU A 14 -12.10 -13.79 -13.73
C GLU A 14 -12.09 -12.32 -13.30
N LYS A 15 -11.10 -11.91 -12.49
CA LYS A 15 -10.96 -10.55 -11.95
C LYS A 15 -9.79 -9.77 -12.54
N GLU A 16 -9.14 -10.30 -13.58
CA GLU A 16 -7.96 -9.69 -14.21
C GLU A 16 -8.18 -8.21 -14.51
N ASP A 17 -9.26 -7.85 -15.21
CA ASP A 17 -9.55 -6.46 -15.56
C ASP A 17 -9.70 -5.55 -14.32
N GLN A 18 -10.28 -6.07 -13.24
CA GLN A 18 -10.46 -5.31 -11.99
C GLN A 18 -9.12 -5.12 -11.27
N ILE A 19 -8.26 -6.13 -11.30
CA ILE A 19 -6.91 -6.09 -10.71
C ILE A 19 -6.04 -5.10 -11.49
N VAL A 20 -6.05 -5.18 -12.82
CA VAL A 20 -5.31 -4.26 -13.69
C VAL A 20 -5.81 -2.83 -13.51
N GLN A 21 -7.13 -2.62 -13.47
CA GLN A 21 -7.70 -1.29 -13.25
C GLN A 21 -7.31 -0.73 -11.87
N PHE A 22 -7.36 -1.54 -10.82
CA PHE A 22 -6.91 -1.14 -9.49
C PHE A 22 -5.41 -0.79 -9.45
N LEU A 23 -4.56 -1.56 -10.14
CA LEU A 23 -3.14 -1.25 -10.26
C LEU A 23 -2.92 0.07 -11.00
N LYS A 24 -3.64 0.33 -12.09
CA LYS A 24 -3.54 1.60 -12.81
C LYS A 24 -3.95 2.79 -11.95
N GLU A 25 -4.98 2.65 -11.14
CA GLU A 25 -5.38 3.67 -10.16
C GLU A 25 -4.26 3.94 -9.16
N LEU A 26 -3.63 2.90 -8.59
CA LEU A 26 -2.47 3.06 -7.69
C LEU A 26 -1.29 3.77 -8.38
N LEU A 27 -0.98 3.41 -9.62
CA LEU A 27 0.11 4.03 -10.39
C LEU A 27 -0.16 5.48 -10.76
N SER A 28 -1.42 5.93 -10.76
CA SER A 28 -1.76 7.32 -11.06
C SER A 28 -1.46 8.30 -9.93
N PHE A 29 -1.17 7.80 -8.73
CA PHE A 29 -0.74 8.65 -7.62
C PHE A 29 0.77 8.89 -7.72
N PRO A 30 1.24 10.16 -7.85
CA PRO A 30 2.66 10.49 -7.83
C PRO A 30 3.21 10.44 -6.40
N SER A 31 3.21 9.25 -5.79
CA SER A 31 3.62 8.98 -4.41
C SER A 31 5.14 9.00 -4.23
N VAL A 32 5.82 9.94 -4.88
CA VAL A 32 7.25 10.17 -4.68
C VAL A 32 7.49 10.37 -3.19
N THR A 33 8.51 9.75 -2.61
CA THR A 33 8.80 9.82 -1.16
C THR A 33 8.57 11.24 -0.61
N GLY A 34 7.71 11.39 0.39
CA GLY A 34 7.23 12.69 0.89
C GLY A 34 5.84 13.13 0.40
N GLN A 35 5.25 12.44 -0.58
CA GLN A 35 3.93 12.73 -1.16
C GLN A 35 2.97 11.54 -1.03
N GLU A 36 3.12 10.74 0.03
CA GLU A 36 2.40 9.47 0.20
C GLU A 36 0.94 9.65 0.70
N LEU A 37 0.55 10.84 1.17
CA LEU A 37 -0.76 11.04 1.82
C LEU A 37 -1.95 10.56 0.99
N GLU A 38 -2.03 10.96 -0.27
CA GLU A 38 -3.19 10.69 -1.12
C GLU A 38 -3.32 9.20 -1.45
N ILE A 39 -2.21 8.53 -1.78
CA ILE A 39 -2.23 7.08 -2.02
C ILE A 39 -2.57 6.31 -0.74
N GLN A 40 -2.09 6.76 0.43
CA GLN A 40 -2.42 6.11 1.70
C GLN A 40 -3.89 6.29 2.08
N ARG A 41 -4.48 7.47 1.85
CA ARG A 41 -5.93 7.70 2.02
C ARG A 41 -6.74 6.80 1.09
N TYR A 42 -6.32 6.67 -0.17
CA TYR A 42 -6.97 5.80 -1.14
C TYR A 42 -6.91 4.33 -0.71
N ILE A 43 -5.76 3.85 -0.24
CA ILE A 43 -5.60 2.48 0.26
C ILE A 43 -6.43 2.25 1.53
N ALA A 44 -6.44 3.20 2.48
CA ALA A 44 -7.25 3.13 3.68
C ALA A 44 -8.74 2.97 3.35
N ALA A 45 -9.26 3.80 2.44
CA ALA A 45 -10.63 3.71 1.96
C ALA A 45 -10.92 2.37 1.26
N ARG A 46 -9.97 1.84 0.48
CA ARG A 46 -10.13 0.53 -0.19
C ARG A 46 -10.19 -0.61 0.82
N LEU A 47 -9.32 -0.63 1.81
CA LEU A 47 -9.33 -1.64 2.87
C LEU A 47 -10.59 -1.54 3.74
N GLU A 48 -11.08 -0.33 4.01
CA GLU A 48 -12.34 -0.11 4.73
C GLU A 48 -13.52 -0.65 3.91
N ALA A 49 -13.57 -0.40 2.60
CA ALA A 49 -14.59 -0.95 1.71
C ALA A 49 -14.56 -2.50 1.64
N MET A 50 -13.43 -3.13 1.93
CA MET A 50 -13.30 -4.59 2.08
C MET A 50 -13.72 -5.09 3.47
N GLY A 51 -14.13 -4.21 4.38
CA GLY A 51 -14.61 -4.54 5.73
C GLY A 51 -13.50 -4.68 6.78
N LEU A 52 -12.30 -4.17 6.51
CA LEU A 52 -11.19 -4.20 7.47
C LEU A 52 -11.30 -3.03 8.45
N LYS A 53 -10.90 -3.25 9.70
CA LYS A 53 -10.70 -2.14 10.65
C LYS A 53 -9.40 -1.42 10.31
N ILE A 54 -9.49 -0.12 10.04
CA ILE A 54 -8.34 0.70 9.66
C ILE A 54 -7.68 1.32 10.88
N ASP A 55 -6.35 1.34 10.86
CA ASP A 55 -5.50 2.15 11.71
C ASP A 55 -4.54 2.92 10.81
N MET A 56 -4.59 4.26 10.85
CA MET A 56 -3.77 5.14 10.03
C MET A 56 -3.15 6.22 10.91
N TRP A 57 -1.82 6.33 10.89
CA TRP A 57 -1.09 7.24 11.76
C TRP A 57 0.19 7.74 11.11
N GLU A 58 0.61 8.95 11.47
CA GLU A 58 1.95 9.45 11.13
C GLU A 58 2.99 8.93 12.13
N PRO A 59 4.15 8.44 11.67
CA PRO A 59 5.23 8.02 12.55
C PRO A 59 5.73 9.13 13.48
N ASP A 60 5.79 8.82 14.78
CA ASP A 60 6.40 9.70 15.78
C ASP A 60 7.93 9.58 15.75
N VAL A 61 8.59 10.62 15.25
CA VAL A 61 10.06 10.70 15.17
C VAL A 61 10.73 10.58 16.54
N GLN A 62 10.15 11.15 17.60
CA GLN A 62 10.76 11.11 18.92
C GLN A 62 10.70 9.69 19.48
N LEU A 63 9.59 8.99 19.27
CA LEU A 63 9.47 7.57 19.62
C LEU A 63 10.46 6.73 18.79
N LEU A 64 10.52 6.93 17.47
CA LEU A 64 11.40 6.18 16.58
C LEU A 64 12.87 6.31 16.98
N LYS A 65 13.33 7.52 17.37
CA LYS A 65 14.71 7.77 17.84
C LYS A 65 15.13 6.91 19.03
N THR A 66 14.19 6.37 19.80
CA THR A 66 14.50 5.49 20.94
C THR A 66 14.78 4.04 20.51
N HIS A 67 14.44 3.67 19.27
CA HIS A 67 14.59 2.30 18.77
C HIS A 67 16.04 2.02 18.31
N PRO A 68 16.65 0.88 18.67
CA PRO A 68 18.05 0.59 18.33
C PRO A 68 18.32 0.47 16.82
N ALA A 69 17.29 0.17 16.03
CA ALA A 69 17.38 0.10 14.57
C ALA A 69 17.01 1.42 13.86
N TYR A 70 16.84 2.51 14.60
CA TYR A 70 16.52 3.81 14.02
C TYR A 70 17.67 4.32 13.13
N LEU A 71 17.32 4.70 11.90
CA LEU A 71 18.19 5.42 11.00
C LEU A 71 17.67 6.86 10.85
N PRO A 72 18.51 7.89 11.08
CA PRO A 72 18.12 9.26 10.83
C PRO A 72 17.65 9.47 9.39
N SER A 73 16.54 10.19 9.22
CA SER A 73 16.05 10.64 7.91
C SER A 73 16.20 12.16 7.81
N GLU A 74 16.55 12.65 6.63
CA GLU A 74 16.57 14.08 6.31
C GLU A 74 15.15 14.65 6.13
N ARG A 75 14.14 13.78 5.95
CA ARG A 75 12.74 14.15 5.78
C ARG A 75 11.96 13.83 7.04
N ASP A 76 11.02 14.70 7.40
CA ASP A 76 10.04 14.38 8.42
C ASP A 76 8.99 13.38 7.88
N TYR A 77 8.03 13.01 8.75
CA TYR A 77 6.94 12.09 8.43
C TYR A 77 5.59 12.79 8.24
N LYS A 78 5.59 14.13 8.15
CA LYS A 78 4.37 14.90 7.98
C LYS A 78 3.73 14.55 6.64
N ASP A 79 2.44 14.25 6.64
CA ASP A 79 1.69 13.81 5.46
C ASP A 79 2.20 12.47 4.88
N ARG A 80 2.88 11.65 5.70
CA ARG A 80 3.42 10.33 5.32
C ARG A 80 2.91 9.22 6.24
N PRO A 81 1.58 9.04 6.35
CA PRO A 81 1.02 8.09 7.29
C PRO A 81 1.34 6.64 6.90
N ASN A 82 1.43 5.76 7.89
CA ASN A 82 1.29 4.33 7.68
C ASN A 82 -0.19 3.95 7.74
N VAL A 83 -0.57 2.90 7.01
CA VAL A 83 -1.93 2.34 7.02
C VAL A 83 -1.86 0.86 7.33
N VAL A 84 -2.69 0.41 8.27
CA VAL A 84 -2.90 -0.99 8.60
C VAL A 84 -4.39 -1.32 8.54
N GLY A 85 -4.73 -2.33 7.73
CA GLY A 85 -6.06 -2.95 7.75
C GLY A 85 -6.03 -4.25 8.55
N LEU A 86 -6.89 -4.35 9.57
CA LEU A 86 -7.06 -5.57 10.35
C LEU A 86 -8.32 -6.33 9.91
N TYR A 87 -8.12 -7.50 9.29
CA TYR A 87 -9.18 -8.49 9.10
C TYR A 87 -9.14 -9.50 10.26
N LYS A 88 -10.01 -9.33 11.26
CA LYS A 88 -9.99 -10.16 12.48
C LYS A 88 -10.51 -11.56 12.17
N GLY A 89 -9.61 -12.55 12.18
CA GLY A 89 -9.99 -13.96 12.07
C GLY A 89 -10.81 -14.45 13.27
N THR A 90 -11.69 -15.42 13.02
CA THR A 90 -12.58 -16.04 14.03
C THR A 90 -12.15 -17.46 14.42
N GLY A 91 -11.18 -18.04 13.72
CA GLY A 91 -10.69 -19.40 13.94
C GLY A 91 -9.43 -19.49 14.82
N LYS A 92 -8.85 -20.70 14.88
CA LYS A 92 -7.60 -21.00 15.60
C LYS A 92 -6.37 -21.07 14.68
N GLY A 93 -6.45 -20.47 13.50
CA GLY A 93 -5.36 -20.44 12.52
C GLY A 93 -4.23 -19.49 12.93
N ARG A 94 -3.14 -19.50 12.15
CA ARG A 94 -2.04 -18.54 12.33
C ARG A 94 -2.43 -17.17 11.78
N SER A 95 -2.02 -16.11 12.46
CA SER A 95 -2.06 -14.75 11.91
C SER A 95 -1.09 -14.60 10.75
N LEU A 96 -1.44 -13.76 9.78
CA LEU A 96 -0.59 -13.39 8.64
C LEU A 96 -0.56 -11.88 8.53
N LEU A 97 0.63 -11.30 8.33
CA LEU A 97 0.82 -9.91 7.99
C LEU A 97 1.32 -9.83 6.54
N LEU A 98 0.59 -9.09 5.70
CA LEU A 98 1.04 -8.68 4.39
C LEU A 98 1.52 -7.24 4.51
N ASN A 99 2.76 -6.97 4.13
CA ASN A 99 3.36 -5.65 4.21
C ASN A 99 3.96 -5.27 2.86
N GLY A 100 3.88 -3.98 2.52
CA GLY A 100 4.44 -3.38 1.33
C GLY A 100 4.63 -1.88 1.57
N HIS A 101 5.32 -1.23 0.65
CA HIS A 101 5.49 0.23 0.62
C HIS A 101 4.87 0.78 -0.66
N VAL A 102 4.53 2.06 -0.63
CA VAL A 102 3.79 2.73 -1.72
C VAL A 102 4.50 4.00 -2.20
N ASP A 103 5.60 4.36 -1.54
CA ASP A 103 6.45 5.43 -2.02
C ASP A 103 7.29 4.97 -3.22
N VAL A 104 7.50 5.89 -4.15
CA VAL A 104 8.31 5.66 -5.35
C VAL A 104 9.43 6.68 -5.47
N ILE A 105 10.41 6.39 -6.32
CA ILE A 105 11.43 7.38 -6.68
C ILE A 105 10.89 8.36 -7.73
N PRO A 106 11.45 9.59 -7.84
CA PRO A 106 11.10 10.49 -8.93
C PRO A 106 11.30 9.81 -10.31
N PRO A 107 10.37 10.01 -11.27
CA PRO A 107 10.40 9.30 -12.55
C PRO A 107 11.46 9.84 -13.53
N GLY A 108 12.16 10.92 -13.15
CA GLY A 108 13.05 11.64 -14.06
C GLY A 108 12.29 12.59 -14.99
N PRO A 109 12.91 13.03 -16.10
CA PRO A 109 12.31 13.96 -17.04
C PRO A 109 11.17 13.33 -17.85
N ASP A 110 10.05 14.03 -18.02
CA ASP A 110 8.87 13.55 -18.73
C ASP A 110 9.18 13.21 -20.20
N GLU A 111 10.08 13.97 -20.85
CA GLU A 111 10.51 13.74 -22.23
C GLU A 111 11.26 12.43 -22.45
N ALA A 112 11.77 11.80 -21.39
CA ALA A 112 12.41 10.49 -21.46
C ALA A 112 11.40 9.33 -21.55
N TRP A 113 10.11 9.60 -21.32
CA TRP A 113 9.06 8.60 -21.32
C TRP A 113 8.25 8.61 -22.62
N ALA A 114 8.00 7.42 -23.18
CA ALA A 114 7.09 7.28 -24.32
C ALA A 114 5.61 7.49 -23.92
N HIS A 115 5.29 7.27 -22.64
CA HIS A 115 3.98 7.46 -22.03
C HIS A 115 4.17 8.06 -20.63
N SER A 116 3.25 8.93 -20.20
CA SER A 116 3.28 9.53 -18.86
C SER A 116 3.53 8.47 -17.78
N PRO A 117 4.48 8.70 -16.85
CA PRO A 117 4.76 7.77 -15.76
C PRO A 117 3.58 7.62 -14.79
N TRP A 118 2.61 8.55 -14.83
CA TRP A 118 1.44 8.59 -13.95
C TRP A 118 0.12 8.27 -14.69
N GLY A 119 0.21 7.82 -15.96
CA GLY A 119 -0.94 7.61 -16.83
C GLY A 119 -1.20 8.79 -17.77
#